data_AF-A0A914VQ26-F1
#
_entry.id   AF-A0A914VQ26-F1
#
_cell.length_a   1.000
_cell.length_b   1.000
_cell.length_c   1.000
_cell.angle_alpha   90.00
_cell.angle_beta   90.00
_cell.angle_gamma   90.00
#
_symmetry.space_group_name_H-M   'P 1'
#
loop_
_entity.id
_entity.type
_entity.pdbx_description
1 polymer ?
#
loop_
_entity_poly.entity_id
_entity_poly.type
_entity_poly.pdbx_seq_one_letter_code
_entity_poly.pdbx_strand_id
1 'polypeptide(L)'
;MELLNTSAGPSCDIDYGTRKWSCVTAEFHGRRLRMHHYLQMYIPTGLIVVVSWLGFWIDPSAVPARVALVITTLLTITTQANSARVTL
;
A
#
# COMPACT_ATOMS: atom_id res chain seq x y z
N MET A 1 -8.24 -8.23 1.82
CA MET A 1 -8.37 -8.45 0.36
C MET A 1 -9.79 -8.90 0.13
N GLU A 2 -10.62 -8.07 -0.49
CA GLU A 2 -11.98 -8.48 -0.84
C GLU A 2 -11.92 -9.19 -2.18
N LEU A 3 -12.34 -10.46 -2.21
CA LEU A 3 -12.51 -11.21 -3.45
C LEU A 3 -13.78 -10.71 -4.11
N LEU A 4 -13.61 -9.81 -5.07
CA LEU A 4 -14.71 -9.36 -5.91
C LEU A 4 -15.00 -10.48 -6.90
N ASN A 5 -16.10 -11.19 -6.67
CA ASN A 5 -16.75 -12.10 -7.62
C ASN A 5 -15.91 -13.33 -8.03
N THR A 6 -16.23 -14.47 -7.44
CA THR A 6 -15.75 -15.78 -7.92
C THR A 6 -16.72 -16.28 -9.00
N SER A 7 -16.34 -16.21 -10.27
CA SER A 7 -17.10 -16.85 -11.35
C SER A 7 -16.52 -18.22 -11.66
N ALA A 8 -17.39 -19.22 -11.86
CA ALA A 8 -17.00 -20.47 -12.49
C ALA A 8 -16.51 -20.14 -13.90
N GLY A 9 -15.23 -20.43 -14.20
CA GLY A 9 -14.70 -20.22 -15.53
C GLY A 9 -15.20 -21.30 -16.51
N PRO A 10 -14.92 -21.15 -17.81
CA PRO A 10 -15.43 -22.07 -18.82
C PRO A 10 -14.94 -23.51 -18.59
N SER A 11 -15.79 -24.49 -18.89
CA SER A 11 -15.44 -25.92 -18.81
C SER A 11 -14.19 -26.22 -19.64
N CYS A 12 -13.16 -26.76 -18.99
CA CYS A 12 -11.85 -27.03 -19.59
C CYS A 12 -11.61 -28.52 -19.87
N ASP A 13 -12.68 -29.29 -20.08
CA ASP A 13 -12.59 -30.73 -20.31
C ASP A 13 -11.83 -31.03 -21.60
N ILE A 14 -10.74 -31.79 -21.46
CA ILE A 14 -9.82 -32.16 -22.53
C ILE A 14 -10.05 -33.62 -22.94
N ASP A 15 -10.13 -33.85 -24.25
CA ASP A 15 -10.33 -35.17 -24.85
C ASP A 15 -9.03 -35.63 -25.54
N TYR A 16 -8.38 -36.64 -24.96
CA TYR A 16 -7.14 -37.22 -25.49
C TYR A 16 -7.39 -38.48 -26.33
N GLY A 17 -8.58 -38.63 -26.92
CA GLY A 17 -8.90 -39.66 -27.91
C GLY A 17 -9.20 -41.05 -27.33
N THR A 18 -8.70 -41.36 -26.12
CA THR A 18 -9.05 -42.60 -25.39
C THR A 18 -9.91 -42.35 -24.17
N ARG A 19 -9.90 -41.13 -23.59
CA ARG A 19 -10.73 -40.75 -22.44
C ARG A 19 -10.80 -39.23 -22.27
N LYS A 20 -11.96 -38.73 -21.81
CA LYS A 20 -12.14 -37.32 -21.40
C LYS A 20 -11.76 -37.13 -19.94
N TRP A 21 -11.04 -36.05 -19.65
CA TRP A 21 -10.61 -35.68 -18.30
C TRP A 21 -11.39 -34.47 -17.82
N SER A 22 -11.95 -34.56 -16.60
CA SER A 22 -12.73 -33.48 -16.00
C SER A 22 -11.81 -32.36 -15.51
N CYS A 23 -12.12 -31.12 -15.88
CA CYS A 23 -11.36 -29.96 -15.48
C CYS A 23 -12.29 -28.86 -14.95
N VAL A 24 -11.96 -28.33 -13.77
CA VAL A 24 -12.67 -27.22 -13.14
C VAL A 24 -11.73 -26.03 -13.03
N THR A 25 -12.18 -24.87 -13.51
CA THR A 25 -11.42 -23.63 -13.43
C THR A 25 -12.25 -22.56 -12.73
N ALA A 26 -11.62 -21.83 -11.81
CA ALA A 26 -12.24 -20.78 -11.04
C ALA A 26 -11.47 -19.48 -11.26
N GLU A 27 -12.17 -18.43 -11.68
CA GLU A 27 -11.55 -17.12 -11.89
C GLU A 27 -11.78 -16.25 -10.65
N PHE A 28 -10.66 -15.81 -10.05
CA PHE A 28 -10.67 -14.90 -8.91
C PHE A 28 -10.33 -13.48 -9.37
N HIS A 29 -11.29 -12.56 -9.32
CA HIS A 29 -11.04 -11.16 -9.63
C HIS A 29 -10.54 -10.40 -8.39
N GLY A 30 -9.22 -10.37 -8.20
CA GLY A 30 -8.58 -9.63 -7.11
C GLY A 30 -8.49 -8.12 -7.42
N ARG A 31 -9.26 -7.27 -6.73
CA ARG A 31 -9.06 -5.81 -6.80
C ARG A 31 -7.94 -5.40 -5.85
N ARG A 32 -6.75 -5.12 -6.40
CA ARG A 32 -5.61 -4.65 -5.62
C ARG A 32 -5.92 -3.25 -5.05
N LEU A 33 -6.08 -3.14 -3.73
CA LEU A 33 -6.17 -1.86 -3.02
C LEU A 33 -4.79 -1.17 -3.06
N ARG A 34 -4.50 -0.42 -4.14
CA ARG A 34 -3.23 0.30 -4.30
C ARG A 34 -3.09 1.51 -3.36
N MET A 35 -4.16 1.88 -2.65
CA MET A 35 -4.24 3.05 -1.78
C MET A 35 -3.13 3.11 -0.72
N HIS A 36 -2.77 1.97 -0.11
CA HIS A 36 -1.74 1.92 0.92
C HIS A 36 -0.32 2.25 0.40
N HIS A 37 -0.01 1.87 -0.84
CA HIS A 37 1.30 2.15 -1.42
C HIS A 37 1.45 3.64 -1.76
N TYR A 38 0.39 4.26 -2.26
CA TYR A 38 0.39 5.70 -2.56
C TYR A 38 0.46 6.54 -1.29
N LEU A 39 -0.37 6.26 -0.27
CA LEU A 39 -0.37 7.02 0.98
C LEU A 39 1.01 7.04 1.66
N GLN A 40 1.73 5.92 1.67
CA GLN A 40 3.05 5.85 2.30
C GLN A 40 4.15 6.56 1.52
N MET A 41 4.00 6.82 0.21
CA MET A 41 4.96 7.60 -0.56
C MET A 41 4.63 9.10 -0.53
N TYR A 42 3.35 9.45 -0.49
CA TYR A 42 2.87 10.83 -0.44
C TYR A 42 3.05 11.48 0.94
N ILE A 43 2.91 10.73 2.03
CA ILE A 43 3.15 11.23 3.39
C ILE A 43 4.60 11.76 3.55
N PRO A 44 5.67 10.97 3.37
CA PRO A 44 7.06 11.44 3.58
C PRO A 44 7.45 12.58 2.65
N THR A 45 6.95 12.61 1.42
CA THR A 45 7.25 13.68 0.46
C THR A 45 6.53 14.99 0.82
N GLY A 46 5.26 14.95 1.23
CA GLY A 46 4.54 16.14 1.70
C GLY A 46 5.19 16.79 2.92
N LEU A 47 5.83 15.99 3.76
CA LEU A 47 6.46 16.46 4.99
C LEU A 47 7.78 17.18 4.75
N ILE A 48 8.56 16.72 3.78
CA ILE A 48 9.76 17.40 3.34
C ILE A 48 9.41 18.79 2.80
N VAL A 49 8.30 18.92 2.06
CA VAL A 49 7.81 20.23 1.57
C VAL A 49 7.43 21.15 2.72
N VAL A 50 6.65 20.66 3.70
CA VAL A 50 6.21 21.47 4.86
C VAL A 50 7.40 21.91 5.72
N VAL A 51 8.35 21.02 6.01
CA VAL A 51 9.56 21.36 6.79
C VAL A 51 10.45 22.36 6.05
N SER A 52 10.60 22.21 4.73
CA SER A 52 11.35 23.16 3.90
C SER A 52 10.72 24.56 3.92
N TRP A 53 9.39 24.63 3.84
CA TRP A 53 8.67 25.91 3.83
C TRP A 53 8.68 26.62 5.18
N LEU A 54 8.58 25.85 6.28
CA LEU A 54 8.65 26.39 7.65
C LEU A 54 10.07 26.80 8.05
N GLY A 55 11.11 26.17 7.49
CA GLY A 55 12.51 26.55 7.72
C GLY A 55 12.86 27.93 7.16
N PHE A 56 12.11 28.43 6.18
CA PHE A 56 12.29 29.76 5.61
C PHE A 56 11.53 30.86 6.36
N TRP A 57 10.51 30.52 7.16
CA TRP A 57 9.59 31.50 7.78
C TRP A 57 9.82 31.69 9.29
N ILE A 58 10.73 30.96 9.95
CA ILE A 58 10.78 30.95 11.42
C ILE A 58 12.08 31.51 12.01
N ASP A 59 11.94 32.64 12.71
CA ASP A 59 12.95 33.16 13.64
C ASP A 59 13.14 32.17 14.84
N PRO A 60 14.39 31.97 15.32
CA PRO A 60 14.83 30.79 16.06
C PRO A 60 14.40 30.65 17.55
N SER A 61 13.47 31.46 18.08
CA SER A 61 13.38 31.65 19.55
C SER A 61 12.51 30.67 20.35
N ALA A 62 11.58 29.90 19.76
CA ALA A 62 10.77 28.92 20.54
C ALA A 62 10.16 27.75 19.75
N VAL A 63 10.50 27.59 18.48
CA VAL A 63 9.85 26.62 17.57
C VAL A 63 10.53 25.25 17.40
N PRO A 64 11.78 24.97 17.85
CA PRO A 64 12.43 23.68 17.56
C PRO A 64 11.70 22.49 18.20
N ALA A 65 11.01 22.68 19.33
CA ALA A 65 10.24 21.61 19.98
C ALA A 65 9.03 21.13 19.16
N ARG A 66 8.31 22.06 18.49
CA ARG A 66 7.13 21.71 17.66
C ARG A 66 7.53 21.05 16.36
N VAL A 67 8.59 21.55 15.73
CA VAL A 67 9.12 20.98 14.48
C VAL A 67 9.72 19.60 14.73
N ALA A 68 10.47 19.42 15.82
CA ALA A 68 10.99 18.13 16.22
C ALA A 68 9.86 17.11 16.50
N LEU A 69 8.82 17.51 17.23
CA LEU A 69 7.65 16.65 17.49
C LEU A 69 6.95 16.21 16.20
N VAL A 70 6.79 17.12 15.23
CA VAL A 70 6.23 16.79 13.91
C VAL A 70 7.12 15.76 13.22
N ILE A 71 8.43 16.01 13.09
CA ILE A 71 9.38 15.08 12.45
C ILE A 71 9.39 13.71 13.15
N THR A 72 9.38 13.66 14.48
CA THR A 72 9.33 12.40 15.25
C THR A 72 8.05 11.62 14.96
N THR A 73 6.89 12.28 14.99
CA THR A 73 5.60 11.62 14.72
C THR A 73 5.59 10.97 13.33
N LEU A 74 6.22 11.65 12.37
CA LEU A 74 6.29 11.22 10.98
C LEU A 74 7.30 10.11 10.76
N LEU A 75 8.42 10.17 11.45
CA LEU A 75 9.38 9.08 11.52
C LEU A 75 8.70 7.85 12.14
N THR A 76 7.91 7.99 13.22
CA THR A 76 7.15 6.91 13.83
C THR A 76 6.14 6.30 12.85
N ILE A 77 5.41 7.12 12.08
CA ILE A 77 4.50 6.65 11.03
C ILE A 77 5.28 5.90 9.94
N THR A 78 6.43 6.41 9.52
CA THR A 78 7.27 5.78 8.50
C THR A 78 7.82 4.44 8.98
N THR A 79 8.30 4.36 10.23
CA THR A 79 8.77 3.13 10.87
C THR A 79 7.66 2.09 11.02
N GLN A 80 6.47 2.51 11.46
CA GLN A 80 5.30 1.63 11.53
C GLN A 80 4.89 1.13 10.14
N ALA A 81 4.94 1.99 9.14
CA ALA A 81 4.57 1.62 7.79
C ALA A 81 5.63 0.74 7.10
N ASN A 82 6.92 0.84 7.47
CA ASN A 82 7.98 -0.04 6.98
C ASN A 82 7.97 -1.39 7.68
N SER A 83 7.71 -1.43 8.99
CA SER A 83 7.53 -2.70 9.72
C SER A 83 6.34 -3.49 9.18
N ALA A 84 5.23 -2.81 8.84
CA ALA A 84 4.10 -3.45 8.16
C ALA A 84 4.44 -4.03 6.77
N ARG A 85 5.47 -3.50 6.08
CA ARG A 85 5.96 -4.05 4.80
C ARG A 85 6.91 -5.23 4.99
N VAL A 86 7.66 -5.28 6.10
CA VAL A 86 8.57 -6.40 6.41
C VAL A 86 7.81 -7.66 6.82
N THR A 87 6.57 -7.51 7.31
CA THR A 87 5.69 -8.62 7.67
C THR A 87 4.92 -9.23 6.48
N LEU A 88 5.03 -8.68 5.26
CA LEU A 88 4.41 -9.21 4.05
C LEU A 88 5.42 -9.81 3.07
#